data_AF-A0A1C4YH06-F1
#
_entry.id   AF-A0A1C4YH06-F1
#
_cell.length_a   1.000
_cell.length_b   1.000
_cell.length_c   1.000
_cell.angle_alpha   90.00
_cell.angle_beta   90.00
_cell.angle_gamma   90.00
#
_symmetry.space_group_name_H-M   'P 1'
#
loop_
_entity.id
_entity.type
_entity.pdbx_description
1 polymer ?
#
loop_
_entity_poly.entity_id
_entity_poly.type
_entity_poly.pdbx_seq_one_letter_code
_entity_poly.pdbx_strand_id
1 'polypeptide(L)'
;MRRSVSEPGGLAVRPIGMRATPVAATLLAALLAPLGGCAQNGGRPAPDSAASATTAPAVPVVLTKSGGIVGLEDTVTVEPDGRWTRVDRAGASRTGRLSDTDLDRLRRLASDSRLVAEATATIPATMCADAFSYRLTVGPTTTSYVDCPPELTPPPATAAVVDLLTQATG
;
A
#
# COMPACT_ATOMS: atom_id res chain seq x y z
N MET A 1 -52.97 14.43 -43.66
CA MET A 1 -52.47 15.83 -43.63
C MET A 1 -50.98 15.80 -43.36
N ARG A 2 -50.19 16.36 -44.28
CA ARG A 2 -48.71 16.40 -44.25
C ARG A 2 -48.26 17.65 -43.49
N ARG A 3 -47.22 17.53 -42.66
CA ARG A 3 -46.16 18.55 -42.55
C ARG A 3 -44.82 17.84 -42.32
N SER A 4 -43.99 17.88 -43.36
CA SER A 4 -42.55 17.68 -43.33
C SER A 4 -41.88 19.06 -43.42
N VAL A 5 -40.67 19.19 -42.85
CA VAL A 5 -39.52 20.08 -43.15
C VAL A 5 -38.60 19.96 -41.90
N SER A 6 -37.45 19.24 -41.93
CA SER A 6 -36.12 19.55 -42.54
C SER A 6 -35.53 20.83 -41.93
N GLU A 7 -34.28 20.97 -41.44
CA GLU A 7 -32.99 20.29 -41.67
C GLU A 7 -31.95 20.84 -40.60
N PRO A 8 -30.61 20.85 -40.75
CA PRO A 8 -29.65 19.94 -40.10
C PRO A 8 -28.53 20.62 -39.26
N GLY A 9 -27.62 19.79 -38.72
CA GLY A 9 -26.17 20.03 -38.85
C GLY A 9 -25.42 20.63 -37.65
N GLY A 10 -24.39 19.92 -37.18
CA GLY A 10 -23.38 20.52 -36.31
C GLY A 10 -22.47 19.55 -35.56
N LEU A 11 -21.74 18.69 -36.28
CA LEU A 11 -20.55 18.01 -35.74
C LEU A 11 -19.49 19.07 -35.39
N ALA A 12 -19.06 19.13 -34.12
CA ALA A 12 -17.85 19.85 -33.72
C ALA A 12 -16.98 18.96 -32.83
N VAL A 13 -16.11 18.23 -33.51
CA VAL A 13 -14.87 17.62 -32.99
C VAL A 13 -14.05 18.71 -32.28
N ARG A 14 -13.67 18.49 -31.02
CA ARG A 14 -12.65 19.34 -30.37
C ARG A 14 -11.26 18.72 -30.60
N PRO A 15 -10.30 19.50 -31.12
CA PRO A 15 -8.99 18.99 -31.52
C PRO A 15 -8.04 18.72 -30.35
N ILE A 16 -7.17 17.75 -30.59
CA ILE A 16 -6.00 17.34 -29.81
C ILE A 16 -4.98 18.51 -29.83
N GLY A 17 -4.74 19.10 -28.66
CA GLY A 17 -3.72 20.13 -28.48
C GLY A 17 -2.37 19.53 -28.09
N MET A 18 -1.60 19.07 -29.07
CA MET A 18 -0.15 18.91 -28.93
C MET A 18 0.49 20.29 -28.77
N ARG A 19 1.23 20.51 -27.68
CA ARG A 19 2.28 21.53 -27.62
C ARG A 19 3.60 20.86 -27.23
N ALA A 20 4.32 20.44 -28.26
CA ALA A 20 5.75 20.23 -28.21
C ALA A 20 6.46 21.59 -28.41
N THR A 21 7.64 21.74 -27.82
CA THR A 21 8.84 22.52 -28.24
C THR A 21 9.71 22.84 -27.00
N PRO A 22 11.02 23.16 -27.13
CA PRO A 22 12.08 22.39 -27.78
C PRO A 22 13.37 22.31 -26.92
N VAL A 23 14.31 21.48 -27.38
CA VAL A 23 15.69 21.29 -26.88
C VAL A 23 16.56 22.52 -27.19
N ALA A 24 17.45 22.92 -26.27
CA ALA A 24 18.64 23.71 -26.57
C ALA A 24 19.83 23.22 -25.73
N ALA A 25 20.93 22.92 -26.43
CA ALA A 25 22.17 22.36 -25.93
C ALA A 25 23.32 23.35 -26.13
N THR A 26 24.28 23.39 -25.19
CA THR A 26 25.67 23.91 -25.33
C THR A 26 26.44 23.41 -24.07
N LEU A 27 27.39 22.46 -24.08
CA LEU A 27 28.73 22.28 -24.66
C LEU A 27 29.86 23.24 -24.18
N LEU A 28 31.00 22.62 -23.81
CA LEU A 28 32.38 23.12 -23.55
C LEU A 28 32.67 23.77 -22.18
N ALA A 29 33.81 23.61 -21.51
CA ALA A 29 35.12 22.95 -21.73
C ALA A 29 35.81 22.80 -20.33
N ALA A 30 36.35 21.65 -19.95
CA ALA A 30 37.76 21.22 -20.03
C ALA A 30 38.82 22.00 -19.20
N LEU A 31 39.60 21.20 -18.44
CA LEU A 31 40.98 21.38 -17.92
C LEU A 31 41.23 22.19 -16.65
N LEU A 32 41.76 21.51 -15.61
CA LEU A 32 43.12 21.71 -15.05
C LEU A 32 43.32 20.89 -13.75
N ALA A 33 44.28 19.96 -13.77
CA ALA A 33 45.01 19.46 -12.59
C ALA A 33 46.46 19.98 -12.72
N PRO A 34 47.19 20.34 -11.64
CA PRO A 34 47.93 19.32 -10.87
C PRO A 34 48.29 19.61 -9.38
N LEU A 35 48.63 18.52 -8.66
CA LEU A 35 49.64 18.30 -7.61
C LEU A 35 49.70 19.16 -6.31
N GLY A 36 49.60 18.45 -5.16
CA GLY A 36 50.51 18.62 -4.02
C GLY A 36 49.87 19.07 -2.70
N GLY A 37 49.92 18.21 -1.67
CA GLY A 37 49.67 18.62 -0.28
C GLY A 37 49.36 17.48 0.70
N CYS A 38 50.38 16.73 1.14
CA CYS A 38 50.29 15.96 2.39
C CYS A 38 50.54 16.90 3.57
N ALA A 39 49.53 17.12 4.43
CA ALA A 39 49.73 17.63 5.78
C ALA A 39 48.59 17.17 6.72
N GLN A 40 48.96 16.27 7.62
CA GLN A 40 48.45 16.03 8.97
C GLN A 40 47.29 16.92 9.48
N ASN A 41 46.21 16.33 10.00
CA ASN A 41 46.03 16.22 11.45
C ASN A 41 44.77 15.39 11.80
N GLY A 42 44.85 14.69 12.93
CA GLY A 42 43.87 13.71 13.38
C GLY A 42 42.42 14.18 13.41
N GLY A 43 41.59 13.43 12.69
CA GLY A 43 40.15 13.39 12.86
C GLY A 43 39.71 12.04 12.33
N ARG A 44 39.64 11.04 13.21
CA ARG A 44 39.01 9.75 12.90
C ARG A 44 37.62 10.07 12.35
N PRO A 45 37.28 9.74 11.09
CA PRO A 45 35.89 9.82 10.67
C PRO A 45 35.14 8.88 11.60
N ALA A 46 34.20 9.42 12.37
CA ALA A 46 33.17 8.59 12.95
C ALA A 46 32.60 7.73 11.79
N PRO A 47 32.32 6.44 11.99
CA PRO A 47 31.50 5.73 11.04
C PRO A 47 30.09 6.32 11.12
N ASP A 48 29.86 7.43 10.41
CA ASP A 48 28.54 7.91 10.03
C ASP A 48 28.04 7.01 8.90
N SER A 49 27.75 5.78 9.27
CA SER A 49 26.91 4.85 8.54
C SER A 49 26.50 3.75 9.51
N ALA A 50 25.84 4.14 10.60
CA ALA A 50 24.65 3.40 10.96
C ALA A 50 23.67 3.61 9.81
N ALA A 51 23.86 2.84 8.73
CA ALA A 51 22.72 2.43 7.93
C ALA A 51 21.73 1.92 8.97
N SER A 52 20.66 2.69 9.20
CA SER A 52 19.49 2.13 9.83
C SER A 52 19.10 1.01 8.90
N ALA A 53 19.61 -0.19 9.16
CA ALA A 53 19.04 -1.41 8.67
C ALA A 53 17.60 -1.29 9.14
N THR A 54 16.72 -0.91 8.22
CA THR A 54 15.29 -1.02 8.40
C THR A 54 15.08 -2.50 8.58
N THR A 55 15.16 -2.94 9.83
CA THR A 55 14.89 -4.30 10.25
C THR A 55 13.56 -4.65 9.62
N ALA A 56 13.58 -5.62 8.72
CA ALA A 56 12.35 -6.19 8.20
C ALA A 56 11.42 -6.51 9.39
N PRO A 57 10.10 -6.40 9.28
CA PRO A 57 9.21 -6.97 10.27
C PRO A 57 9.57 -8.45 10.30
N ALA A 58 10.15 -8.89 11.41
CA ALA A 58 10.66 -10.25 11.54
C ALA A 58 9.54 -11.28 11.70
N VAL A 59 8.28 -10.85 11.55
CA VAL A 59 7.10 -11.61 11.93
C VAL A 59 6.12 -11.71 10.76
N PRO A 60 5.45 -12.85 10.60
CA PRO A 60 4.39 -13.00 9.61
C PRO A 60 3.19 -12.09 9.94
N VAL A 61 2.47 -11.70 8.90
CA VAL A 61 1.21 -10.96 8.98
C VAL A 61 0.07 -11.85 8.48
N VAL A 62 -0.99 -11.97 9.27
CA VAL A 62 -2.17 -12.79 8.93
C VAL A 62 -3.41 -11.91 8.91
N LEU A 63 -4.14 -11.93 7.80
CA LEU A 63 -5.43 -11.25 7.65
C LEU A 63 -6.52 -12.30 7.40
N THR A 64 -7.53 -12.34 8.27
CA THR A 64 -8.76 -13.08 8.03
C THR A 64 -9.89 -12.09 7.73
N LYS A 65 -10.55 -12.28 6.59
CA LYS A 65 -11.77 -11.58 6.21
C LYS A 65 -12.93 -12.57 6.26
N SER A 66 -13.98 -12.24 6.99
CA SER A 66 -15.18 -13.07 7.07
C SER A 66 -16.46 -12.25 6.99
N GLY A 67 -17.58 -12.88 6.64
CA GLY A 67 -18.91 -12.26 6.63
C GLY A 67 -19.56 -12.14 5.26
N GLY A 68 -20.51 -11.21 5.14
CA GLY A 68 -21.41 -11.10 3.99
C GLY A 68 -22.43 -12.25 3.90
N ILE A 69 -23.48 -12.06 3.09
CA ILE A 69 -24.63 -12.99 2.96
C ILE A 69 -24.21 -14.41 2.59
N VAL A 70 -23.17 -14.56 1.77
CA VAL A 70 -22.70 -15.86 1.28
C VAL A 70 -21.82 -16.59 2.30
N GLY A 71 -21.45 -15.91 3.40
CA GLY A 71 -20.54 -16.45 4.41
C GLY A 71 -19.13 -16.63 3.84
N LEU A 72 -18.55 -15.55 3.33
CA LEU A 72 -17.16 -15.55 2.87
C LEU A 72 -16.23 -15.76 4.07
N GLU A 73 -15.16 -16.51 3.84
CA GLU A 73 -14.03 -16.60 4.75
C GLU A 73 -12.77 -16.72 3.88
N ASP A 74 -11.88 -15.74 3.98
CA ASP A 74 -10.60 -15.71 3.29
C ASP A 74 -9.51 -15.45 4.33
N THR A 75 -8.42 -16.21 4.27
CA THR A 75 -7.22 -15.95 5.07
C THR A 75 -6.03 -15.69 4.17
N VAL A 76 -5.38 -14.55 4.36
CA VAL A 76 -4.13 -14.17 3.73
C VAL A 76 -3.02 -14.24 4.77
N THR A 77 -1.98 -15.02 4.51
CA THR A 77 -0.74 -15.06 5.28
C THR A 77 0.38 -14.49 4.45
N VAL A 78 1.08 -13.49 4.99
CA VAL A 78 2.27 -12.89 4.37
C VAL A 78 3.48 -13.19 5.25
N GLU A 79 4.46 -13.86 4.67
CA GLU A 79 5.75 -14.15 5.30
C GLU A 79 6.63 -12.89 5.35
N PRO A 80 7.64 -12.82 6.24
CA PRO A 80 8.57 -11.68 6.35
C PRO A 80 9.30 -11.30 5.05
N ASP A 81 9.43 -12.25 4.12
CA ASP A 81 10.06 -12.05 2.81
C ASP A 81 9.08 -11.61 1.71
N GLY A 82 7.81 -11.37 2.05
CA GLY A 82 6.77 -10.92 1.15
C GLY A 82 6.09 -12.03 0.34
N ARG A 83 6.46 -13.30 0.50
CA ARG A 83 5.64 -14.40 -0.03
C ARG A 83 4.30 -14.41 0.68
N TRP A 84 3.23 -14.62 -0.07
CA TRP A 84 1.90 -14.71 0.50
C TRP A 84 1.15 -15.93 0.00
N THR A 85 0.25 -16.42 0.87
CA THR A 85 -0.73 -17.45 0.57
C THR A 85 -2.11 -16.93 0.95
N ARG A 86 -3.07 -17.03 0.06
CA ARG A 86 -4.49 -16.78 0.32
C ARG A 86 -5.24 -18.10 0.24
N VAL A 87 -6.03 -18.41 1.25
CA VAL A 87 -6.88 -19.60 1.32
C VAL A 87 -8.32 -19.15 1.50
N ASP A 88 -9.21 -19.64 0.65
CA ASP A 88 -10.64 -19.39 0.78
C ASP A 88 -11.33 -20.41 1.70
N ARG A 89 -12.62 -20.20 1.95
CA ARG A 89 -13.46 -21.06 2.78
C ARG A 89 -13.49 -22.52 2.31
N ALA A 90 -13.41 -22.77 1.00
CA ALA A 90 -13.41 -24.11 0.43
C ALA A 90 -12.04 -24.79 0.49
N GLY A 91 -11.00 -24.06 0.92
CA GLY A 91 -9.62 -24.51 0.98
C GLY A 91 -8.86 -24.31 -0.33
N ALA A 92 -9.44 -23.63 -1.33
CA ALA A 92 -8.70 -23.28 -2.53
C ALA A 92 -7.62 -22.26 -2.18
N SER A 93 -6.41 -22.49 -2.66
CA SER A 93 -5.26 -21.65 -2.35
C SER A 93 -4.72 -20.93 -3.56
N ARG A 94 -4.31 -19.68 -3.35
CA ARG A 94 -3.52 -18.86 -4.28
C ARG A 94 -2.27 -18.39 -3.58
N THR A 95 -1.18 -18.27 -4.32
CA THR A 95 0.09 -17.81 -3.79
C THR A 95 0.68 -16.73 -4.67
N GLY A 96 1.58 -15.94 -4.09
CA GLY A 96 2.32 -14.93 -4.82
C GLY A 96 3.39 -14.28 -3.97
N ARG A 97 3.84 -13.12 -4.41
CA ARG A 97 4.82 -12.30 -3.71
C ARG A 97 4.37 -10.83 -3.80
N LEU A 98 4.50 -10.10 -2.70
CA LEU A 98 4.32 -8.65 -2.69
C LEU A 98 5.42 -7.99 -3.54
N SER A 99 5.11 -6.86 -4.17
CA SER A 99 6.15 -6.02 -4.76
C SER A 99 7.07 -5.50 -3.65
N ASP A 100 8.32 -5.15 -3.97
CA ASP A 100 9.24 -4.59 -2.96
C ASP A 100 8.66 -3.32 -2.30
N THR A 101 7.93 -2.51 -3.09
CA THR A 101 7.25 -1.30 -2.62
C THR A 101 6.13 -1.62 -1.63
N ASP A 102 5.29 -2.62 -1.93
CA ASP A 102 4.20 -3.04 -1.04
C ASP A 102 4.73 -3.74 0.20
N LEU A 103 5.79 -4.55 0.05
CA LEU A 103 6.46 -5.17 1.17
C LEU A 103 6.96 -4.08 2.12
N ASP A 104 7.76 -3.12 1.65
CA ASP A 104 8.26 -2.02 2.49
C ASP A 104 7.14 -1.18 3.11
N ARG A 105 6.02 -1.00 2.40
CA ARG A 105 4.83 -0.34 2.98
C ARG A 105 4.21 -1.18 4.09
N LEU A 106 4.07 -2.48 3.90
CA LEU A 106 3.60 -3.41 4.93
C LEU A 106 4.52 -3.37 6.16
N ARG A 107 5.84 -3.34 5.96
CA ARG A 107 6.84 -3.22 7.05
C ARG A 107 6.59 -2.01 7.93
N ARG A 108 6.38 -0.85 7.30
CA ARG A 108 6.11 0.40 8.01
C ARG A 108 4.80 0.35 8.77
N LEU A 109 3.72 -0.14 8.14
CA LEU A 109 2.41 -0.23 8.78
C LEU A 109 2.38 -1.26 9.92
N ALA A 110 3.04 -2.41 9.74
CA ALA A 110 3.16 -3.46 10.76
C ALA A 110 3.97 -3.01 11.99
N SER A 111 4.82 -1.99 11.84
CA SER A 111 5.59 -1.38 12.93
C SER A 111 4.87 -0.18 13.57
N ASP A 112 3.67 0.17 13.11
CA ASP A 112 2.90 1.28 13.66
C ASP A 112 2.41 0.93 15.08
N SER A 113 2.88 1.68 16.07
CA SER A 113 2.53 1.46 17.48
C SER A 113 1.03 1.64 17.76
N ARG A 114 0.29 2.32 16.87
CA ARG A 114 -1.17 2.42 16.98
C ARG A 114 -1.86 1.08 16.86
N LEU A 115 -1.26 0.08 16.20
CA LEU A 115 -1.81 -1.29 16.18
C LEU A 115 -1.97 -1.86 17.60
N VAL A 116 -1.03 -1.56 18.50
CA VAL A 116 -1.12 -2.00 19.91
C VAL A 116 -2.26 -1.29 20.63
N ALA A 117 -2.46 0.00 20.38
CA ALA A 117 -3.57 0.75 20.95
C ALA A 117 -4.92 0.21 20.45
N GLU A 118 -5.04 -0.03 19.14
CA GLU A 118 -6.25 -0.56 18.49
C GLU A 118 -6.56 -2.00 18.93
N ALA A 119 -5.54 -2.80 19.29
CA ALA A 119 -5.72 -4.18 19.76
C ALA A 119 -6.46 -4.28 21.10
N THR A 120 -6.49 -3.19 21.88
CA THR A 120 -7.20 -3.15 23.16
C THR A 120 -8.62 -2.62 23.04
N ALA A 121 -9.01 -2.13 21.86
CA ALA A 121 -10.34 -1.59 21.62
C ALA A 121 -11.39 -2.72 21.60
N THR A 122 -12.53 -2.46 22.25
CA THR A 122 -13.70 -3.35 22.16
C THR A 122 -14.51 -2.99 20.91
N ILE A 123 -14.87 -3.98 20.11
CA ILE A 123 -15.73 -3.79 18.94
C ILE A 123 -17.19 -3.73 19.42
N PRO A 124 -17.94 -2.64 19.14
CA PRO A 124 -19.36 -2.58 19.48
C PRO A 124 -20.18 -3.59 18.67
N ALA A 125 -21.30 -4.02 19.21
CA ALA A 125 -22.30 -4.72 18.41
C ALA A 125 -22.86 -3.80 17.31
N THR A 126 -23.18 -4.36 16.15
CA THR A 126 -23.73 -3.64 14.99
C THR A 126 -24.93 -4.38 14.43
N MET A 127 -25.81 -3.65 13.75
CA MET A 127 -26.99 -4.19 13.06
C MET A 127 -26.77 -4.45 11.57
N CYS A 128 -25.55 -4.23 11.05
CA CYS A 128 -25.23 -4.56 9.66
C CYS A 128 -25.30 -6.07 9.42
N ALA A 129 -26.37 -6.51 8.75
CA ALA A 129 -26.57 -7.91 8.38
C ALA A 129 -25.44 -8.47 7.51
N ASP A 130 -24.89 -7.63 6.62
CA ASP A 130 -23.98 -8.07 5.55
C ASP A 130 -22.56 -7.51 5.72
N ALA A 131 -22.20 -7.08 6.94
CA ALA A 131 -20.87 -6.51 7.17
C ALA A 131 -19.77 -7.56 7.06
N PHE A 132 -18.60 -7.09 6.61
CA PHE A 132 -17.37 -7.87 6.69
C PHE A 132 -16.67 -7.61 8.02
N SER A 133 -16.21 -8.67 8.66
CA SER A 133 -15.29 -8.63 9.79
C SER A 133 -13.87 -8.85 9.27
N TYR A 134 -12.96 -8.01 9.72
CA TYR A 134 -11.54 -8.13 9.45
C TYR A 134 -10.80 -8.39 10.75
N ARG A 135 -9.98 -9.42 10.77
CA ARG A 135 -9.05 -9.73 11.86
C ARG A 135 -7.63 -9.72 11.31
N LEU A 136 -6.78 -8.89 11.90
CA LEU A 136 -5.40 -8.74 11.52
C LEU A 136 -4.51 -9.18 12.68
N THR A 137 -3.54 -10.04 12.41
CA THR A 137 -2.51 -10.44 13.37
C THR A 137 -1.14 -10.07 12.80
N VAL A 138 -0.37 -9.31 13.58
CA VAL A 138 1.02 -8.91 13.30
C VAL A 138 1.86 -9.35 14.49
N GLY A 139 2.59 -10.46 14.34
CA GLY A 139 3.31 -11.06 15.48
C GLY A 139 2.37 -11.34 16.66
N PRO A 140 2.63 -10.78 17.87
CA PRO A 140 1.77 -10.98 19.04
C PRO A 140 0.52 -10.08 19.06
N THR A 141 0.45 -9.07 18.20
CA THR A 141 -0.62 -8.07 18.20
C THR A 141 -1.75 -8.52 17.30
N THR A 142 -2.97 -8.58 17.83
CA THR A 142 -4.18 -8.85 17.03
C THR A 142 -5.15 -7.71 17.16
N THR A 143 -5.57 -7.15 16.03
CA THR A 143 -6.61 -6.14 15.92
C THR A 143 -7.78 -6.68 15.09
N SER A 144 -8.95 -6.09 15.25
CA SER A 144 -10.10 -6.44 14.42
C SER A 144 -11.09 -5.29 14.34
N TYR A 145 -11.87 -5.25 13.25
CA TYR A 145 -13.00 -4.34 13.11
C TYR A 145 -14.08 -4.95 12.21
N VAL A 146 -15.27 -4.35 12.27
CA VAL A 146 -16.38 -4.66 11.37
C VAL A 146 -16.57 -3.47 10.43
N ASP A 147 -16.56 -3.72 9.13
CA ASP A 147 -16.80 -2.72 8.09
C ASP A 147 -18.30 -2.49 7.92
N CYS A 148 -18.82 -1.58 8.73
CA CYS A 148 -20.24 -1.20 8.78
C CYS A 148 -20.39 0.33 8.86
N PRO A 149 -20.06 1.07 7.80
CA PRO A 149 -20.37 2.49 7.75
C PRO A 149 -21.88 2.71 7.58
N PRO A 150 -22.47 3.75 8.23
CA PRO A 150 -21.82 4.75 9.08
C PRO A 150 -21.78 4.38 10.57
N GLU A 151 -22.26 3.20 10.97
CA GLU A 151 -22.36 2.79 12.39
C GLU A 151 -20.99 2.67 13.06
N LEU A 152 -20.00 2.16 12.31
CA LEU A 152 -18.65 1.90 12.79
C LEU A 152 -17.62 2.51 11.84
N THR A 153 -16.65 3.22 12.41
CA THR A 153 -15.49 3.73 11.69
C THR A 153 -14.33 2.75 11.88
N PRO A 154 -13.71 2.25 10.79
CA PRO A 154 -12.54 1.38 10.89
C PRO A 154 -11.37 2.04 11.64
N PRO A 155 -10.64 1.29 12.50
CA PRO A 155 -9.42 1.76 13.11
C PRO A 155 -8.35 2.07 12.04
N PRO A 156 -7.74 3.26 12.04
CA PRO A 156 -6.97 3.73 10.89
C PRO A 156 -5.69 2.92 10.61
N ALA A 157 -4.99 2.43 11.64
CA ALA A 157 -3.76 1.66 11.42
C ALA A 157 -4.09 0.26 10.90
N THR A 158 -5.08 -0.41 11.51
CA THR A 158 -5.57 -1.71 11.06
C THR A 158 -6.13 -1.64 9.64
N ALA A 159 -6.99 -0.68 9.34
CA ALA A 159 -7.59 -0.50 8.01
C ALA A 159 -6.52 -0.29 6.93
N ALA A 160 -5.47 0.51 7.21
CA ALA A 160 -4.39 0.73 6.25
C ALA A 160 -3.63 -0.55 5.87
N VAL A 161 -3.45 -1.49 6.82
CA VAL A 161 -2.86 -2.81 6.52
C VAL A 161 -3.83 -3.67 5.73
N VAL A 162 -5.11 -3.71 6.11
CA VAL A 162 -6.15 -4.47 5.42
C VAL A 162 -6.28 -4.03 3.96
N ASP A 163 -6.29 -2.72 3.70
CA ASP A 163 -6.39 -2.15 2.36
C ASP A 163 -5.20 -2.56 1.49
N LEU A 164 -3.98 -2.45 2.03
CA LEU A 164 -2.76 -2.87 1.32
C LEU A 164 -2.82 -4.35 0.93
N LEU A 165 -3.17 -5.23 1.88
CA LEU A 165 -3.21 -6.67 1.65
C LEU A 165 -4.33 -7.06 0.68
N THR A 166 -5.51 -6.43 0.80
CA THR A 166 -6.64 -6.69 -0.09
C THR A 166 -6.30 -6.25 -1.52
N GLN A 167 -5.64 -5.10 -1.71
CA GLN A 167 -5.22 -4.62 -3.02
C GLN A 167 -4.14 -5.52 -3.65
N ALA A 168 -3.19 -6.02 -2.85
CA ALA A 168 -2.06 -6.79 -3.35
C ALA A 168 -2.36 -8.29 -3.57
N THR A 169 -3.45 -8.82 -3.00
CA THR A 169 -3.79 -10.26 -2.99
C THR A 169 -5.21 -10.59 -3.50
N GLY A 170 -5.91 -9.57 -4.02
CA GLY A 170 -7.27 -9.65 -4.58
C GLY A 170 -7.40 -10.65 -5.72
#